data_AF-A0A6B1FHT9-F1
#
_entry.id   AF-A0A6B1FHT9-F1
#
_cell.length_a   1.000
_cell.length_b   1.000
_cell.length_c   1.000
_cell.angle_alpha   90.00
_cell.angle_beta   90.00
_cell.angle_gamma   90.00
#
_symmetry.space_group_name_H-M   'P 1'
#
loop_
_entity.id
_entity.type
_entity.pdbx_description
1 polymer ?
#
loop_
_entity_poly.entity_id
_entity_poly.type
_entity_poly.pdbx_seq_one_letter_code
_entity_poly.pdbx_strand_id
1 'polypeptide(L)'
;MNEDKYASMLKSAKDAIRFAQELSPRPIYDIKGVKDTVGLSARTIRRRLMRLEELGLADYKRGKFTIKSEVVSQPHHVLRSIIPSLVSLKKARRFGRYYKPTDINFVKKNLPGGSIITLDYRVHELTGFQTPLDLYAYVDDIEDISRFLKSNRFREGNKGNVVLLPKIGSFDNLIERVFLDCVASGGRSFLDAAAIMLTHKDAIKTRVRFAGDTIWKVQEDMLRNDATH
;
A
#
# COMPACT_ATOMS: atom_id res chain seq x y z
N MET A 1 13.62 16.43 -7.78
CA MET A 1 14.06 17.03 -6.50
C MET A 1 13.59 16.26 -5.24
N ASN A 2 13.38 14.93 -5.29
CA ASN A 2 12.85 14.16 -4.13
C ASN A 2 13.52 12.79 -3.92
N GLU A 3 14.40 12.33 -4.82
CA GLU A 3 15.04 11.01 -4.67
C GLU A 3 16.01 10.94 -3.50
N ASP A 4 16.80 11.99 -3.26
CA ASP A 4 17.76 12.06 -2.14
C ASP A 4 17.04 12.00 -0.79
N LYS A 5 15.83 12.57 -0.72
CA LYS A 5 14.98 12.48 0.47
C LYS A 5 14.54 11.04 0.73
N TYR A 6 14.07 10.33 -0.30
CA TYR A 6 13.63 8.94 -0.15
C TYR A 6 14.80 8.00 0.16
N ALA A 7 15.96 8.21 -0.48
CA ALA A 7 17.18 7.48 -0.16
C ALA A 7 17.62 7.72 1.30
N SER A 8 17.54 8.96 1.79
CA SER A 8 17.79 9.29 3.20
C SER A 8 16.82 8.60 4.15
N MET A 9 15.52 8.61 3.85
CA MET A 9 14.51 7.91 4.65
C MET A 9 14.84 6.42 4.76
N LEU A 10 15.17 5.76 3.65
CA LEU A 10 15.52 4.35 3.64
C LEU A 10 16.82 4.06 4.41
N LYS A 11 17.83 4.92 4.24
CA LYS A 11 19.10 4.83 4.97
C LYS A 11 18.87 4.95 6.48
N SER A 12 18.03 5.88 6.92
CA SER A 12 17.69 6.08 8.32
C SER A 12 16.93 4.92 8.94
N ALA A 13 16.19 4.15 8.13
CA ALA A 13 15.41 3.00 8.54
C ALA A 13 16.12 1.65 8.32
N LYS A 14 17.37 1.64 7.83
CA LYS A 14 18.10 0.42 7.44
C LYS A 14 18.12 -0.64 8.53
N ASP A 15 18.44 -0.26 9.77
CA ASP A 15 18.48 -1.19 10.90
C ASP A 15 17.10 -1.73 11.29
N ALA A 16 16.05 -0.94 11.07
CA ALA A 16 14.68 -1.33 11.36
C ALA A 16 14.14 -2.30 10.30
N ILE A 17 14.48 -2.07 9.03
CA ILE A 17 14.16 -2.97 7.93
C ILE A 17 14.87 -4.30 8.10
N ARG A 18 16.19 -4.29 8.35
CA ARG A 18 16.97 -5.51 8.61
C ARG A 18 16.38 -6.31 9.78
N PHE A 19 16.07 -5.63 10.88
CA PHE A 19 15.39 -6.27 12.02
C PHE A 19 14.11 -6.99 11.63
N ALA A 20 13.25 -6.34 10.83
CA ALA A 20 12.01 -6.93 10.40
C ALA A 20 12.20 -8.07 9.39
N GLN A 21 13.26 -8.04 8.58
CA GLN A 21 13.64 -9.14 7.67
C GLN A 21 14.17 -10.37 8.42
N GLU A 22 14.76 -10.19 9.60
CA GLU A 22 15.28 -11.28 10.46
C GLU A 22 14.17 -11.98 11.27
N LEU A 23 12.96 -11.41 11.34
CA LEU A 23 11.84 -12.01 12.05
C LEU A 23 11.21 -13.13 11.23
N SER A 24 10.94 -14.27 11.87
CA SER A 24 10.12 -15.31 11.24
C SER A 24 8.72 -14.75 10.91
N PRO A 25 8.15 -15.05 9.73
CA PRO A 25 6.84 -14.53 9.33
C PRO A 25 5.75 -14.92 10.34
N ARG A 26 5.03 -13.92 10.87
CA ARG A 26 3.87 -14.10 11.74
C ARG A 26 2.84 -13.00 11.48
N PRO A 27 1.54 -13.28 11.62
CA PRO A 27 0.51 -12.26 11.46
C PRO A 27 0.60 -11.19 12.55
N ILE A 28 0.95 -11.57 13.78
CA ILE A 28 1.08 -10.67 14.94
C ILE A 28 2.29 -11.10 15.76
N TYR A 29 3.06 -10.12 16.20
CA TYR A 29 4.21 -10.26 17.08
C TYR A 29 3.93 -9.68 18.46
N ASP A 30 4.57 -10.24 19.49
CA ASP A 30 4.60 -9.66 20.85
C ASP A 30 6.04 -9.23 21.16
N ILE A 31 6.23 -8.01 21.67
CA ILE A 31 7.56 -7.50 22.04
C ILE A 31 8.27 -8.42 23.01
N LYS A 32 7.56 -9.03 23.99
CA LYS A 32 8.18 -9.94 24.95
C LYS A 32 8.74 -11.18 24.25
N GLY A 33 7.95 -11.81 23.39
CA GLY A 33 8.39 -12.99 22.65
C GLY A 33 9.52 -12.68 21.66
N VAL A 34 9.46 -11.51 21.00
CA VAL A 34 10.52 -11.10 20.07
C VAL A 34 11.82 -10.77 20.81
N LYS A 35 11.75 -10.07 21.95
CA LYS A 35 12.91 -9.76 22.80
C LYS A 35 13.75 -11.01 23.07
N ASP A 36 13.09 -12.10 23.47
CA ASP A 36 13.78 -13.34 23.82
C ASP A 36 14.37 -14.04 22.59
N THR A 37 13.72 -13.89 21.43
CA THR A 37 14.16 -14.50 20.15
C THR A 37 15.36 -13.78 19.53
N VAL A 38 15.35 -12.45 19.50
CA VAL A 38 16.38 -11.65 18.80
C VAL A 38 17.48 -11.13 19.72
N GLY A 39 17.37 -11.36 21.04
CA GLY A 39 18.35 -10.90 22.03
C GLY A 39 18.45 -9.37 22.17
N LEU A 40 17.42 -8.62 21.77
CA LEU A 40 17.41 -7.16 21.81
C LEU A 40 16.55 -6.63 22.94
N SER A 41 16.96 -5.51 23.55
CA SER A 41 16.14 -4.84 24.55
C SER A 41 14.80 -4.34 23.98
N ALA A 42 13.75 -4.36 24.80
CA ALA A 42 12.43 -3.85 24.41
C ALA A 42 12.49 -2.39 23.93
N ARG A 43 13.39 -1.56 24.49
CA ARG A 43 13.62 -0.19 24.05
C ARG A 43 14.14 -0.14 22.61
N THR A 44 15.08 -1.00 22.25
CA THR A 44 15.64 -1.08 20.90
C THR A 44 14.60 -1.55 19.89
N ILE A 45 13.81 -2.57 20.25
CA ILE A 45 12.70 -3.06 19.43
C ILE A 45 11.70 -1.94 19.17
N ARG A 46 11.23 -1.23 20.20
CA ARG A 46 10.31 -0.09 20.04
C ARG A 46 10.89 1.00 19.15
N ARG A 47 12.18 1.33 19.28
CA ARG A 47 12.82 2.32 18.40
C ARG A 47 12.82 1.88 16.93
N ARG A 48 13.05 0.60 16.66
CA ARG A 48 12.99 0.05 15.30
C ARG A 48 11.55 0.03 14.77
N LEU A 49 10.58 -0.36 15.60
CA LEU A 49 9.16 -0.31 15.24
C LEU A 49 8.70 1.10 14.89
N MET A 50 9.06 2.12 15.68
CA MET A 50 8.74 3.52 15.36
C MET A 50 9.24 3.93 13.97
N ARG A 51 10.44 3.48 13.56
CA ARG A 51 10.96 3.74 12.20
C ARG A 51 10.19 3.01 11.11
N LEU A 52 9.70 1.80 11.38
CA LEU A 52 8.85 1.07 10.43
C LEU A 52 7.45 1.70 10.34
N GLU A 53 6.87 2.12 11.45
CA GLU A 53 5.61 2.87 11.50
C GLU A 53 5.75 4.23 10.79
N GLU A 54 6.91 4.89 10.91
CA GLU A 54 7.23 6.11 10.18
C GLU A 54 7.09 5.93 8.66
N LEU A 55 7.45 4.75 8.16
CA LEU A 55 7.32 4.35 6.76
C LEU A 55 6.00 3.63 6.41
N GLY A 56 5.09 3.41 7.36
CA GLY A 56 3.85 2.66 7.11
C GLY A 56 4.05 1.15 6.86
N LEU A 57 5.16 0.60 7.35
CA LEU A 57 5.54 -0.82 7.23
C LEU A 57 5.15 -1.67 8.44
N ALA A 58 4.77 -1.03 9.55
CA ALA A 58 4.33 -1.68 10.78
C ALA A 58 3.18 -0.90 11.43
N ASP A 59 2.45 -1.57 12.32
CA ASP A 59 1.48 -0.98 13.25
C ASP A 59 1.72 -1.56 14.64
N TYR A 60 1.92 -0.70 15.64
CA TYR A 60 2.16 -1.11 17.03
C TYR A 60 1.01 -0.68 17.95
N LYS A 61 0.48 -1.66 18.72
CA LYS A 61 -0.57 -1.41 19.70
C LYS A 61 -0.40 -2.29 20.94
N ARG A 62 -0.26 -1.65 22.10
CA ARG A 62 -0.28 -2.28 23.43
C ARG A 62 0.68 -3.49 23.55
N GLY A 63 1.93 -3.35 23.11
CA GLY A 63 2.95 -4.40 23.21
C GLY A 63 2.95 -5.42 22.07
N LYS A 64 1.95 -5.37 21.19
CA LYS A 64 1.86 -6.19 19.97
C LYS A 64 2.08 -5.34 18.73
N PHE A 65 2.55 -5.97 17.66
CA PHE A 65 2.72 -5.30 16.38
C PHE A 65 2.50 -6.23 15.19
N THR A 66 2.19 -5.64 14.05
CA THR A 66 2.15 -6.29 12.74
C THR A 66 3.24 -5.69 11.85
N ILE A 67 3.71 -6.45 10.87
CA ILE A 67 4.65 -5.99 9.84
C ILE A 67 4.13 -6.44 8.49
N LYS A 68 4.19 -5.56 7.49
CA LYS A 68 3.99 -5.90 6.08
C LYS A 68 5.17 -6.74 5.57
N SER A 69 5.19 -8.01 5.92
CA SER A 69 6.37 -8.89 5.74
C SER A 69 6.72 -9.07 4.26
N GLU A 70 5.71 -9.17 3.40
CA GLU A 70 5.82 -9.23 1.95
C GLU A 70 6.46 -7.97 1.33
N VAL A 71 6.29 -6.82 2.00
CA VAL A 71 6.87 -5.54 1.58
C VAL A 71 8.29 -5.39 2.10
N VAL A 72 8.50 -5.67 3.39
CA VAL A 72 9.81 -5.52 4.05
C VAL A 72 10.85 -6.52 3.51
N SER A 73 10.42 -7.70 3.08
CA SER A 73 11.30 -8.72 2.46
C SER A 73 11.79 -8.35 1.06
N GLN A 74 11.28 -7.26 0.47
CA GLN A 74 11.70 -6.83 -0.86
C GLN A 74 13.17 -6.34 -0.87
N PRO A 75 13.87 -6.49 -2.01
CA PRO A 75 15.20 -5.94 -2.19
C PRO A 75 15.25 -4.42 -1.98
N HIS A 76 16.41 -3.91 -1.58
CA HIS A 76 16.59 -2.48 -1.29
C HIS A 76 16.18 -1.55 -2.44
N HIS A 77 16.45 -1.93 -3.70
CA HIS A 77 16.06 -1.12 -4.86
C HIS A 77 14.53 -1.05 -5.02
N VAL A 78 13.80 -2.13 -4.73
CA VAL A 78 12.33 -2.14 -4.73
C VAL A 78 11.81 -1.29 -3.58
N LEU A 79 12.37 -1.44 -2.37
CA LEU A 79 12.02 -0.62 -1.21
C LEU A 79 12.18 0.87 -1.52
N ARG A 80 13.24 1.27 -2.22
CA ARG A 80 13.43 2.66 -2.67
C ARG A 80 12.31 3.11 -3.63
N SER A 81 11.93 2.27 -4.59
CA SER A 81 10.87 2.58 -5.57
C SER A 81 9.48 2.74 -4.94
N ILE A 82 9.17 2.00 -3.87
CA ILE A 82 7.84 2.04 -3.22
C ILE A 82 7.70 3.12 -2.13
N ILE A 83 8.78 3.79 -1.71
CA ILE A 83 8.71 4.85 -0.67
C ILE A 83 7.68 5.93 -1.01
N PRO A 84 7.60 6.47 -2.25
CA PRO A 84 6.57 7.45 -2.58
C PRO A 84 5.15 6.93 -2.32
N SER A 85 4.88 5.67 -2.67
CA SER A 85 3.61 4.98 -2.38
C SER A 85 3.35 4.83 -0.90
N LEU A 86 4.35 4.38 -0.13
CA LEU A 86 4.26 4.27 1.34
C LEU A 86 3.93 5.62 1.98
N VAL A 87 4.58 6.70 1.56
CA VAL A 87 4.34 8.05 2.09
C VAL A 87 2.96 8.56 1.69
N SER A 88 2.52 8.36 0.45
CA SER A 88 1.16 8.71 0.02
C SER A 88 0.09 7.96 0.80
N LEU A 89 0.24 6.65 0.95
CA LEU A 89 -0.71 5.80 1.70
C LEU A 89 -0.76 6.16 3.17
N LYS A 90 0.38 6.50 3.78
CA LYS A 90 0.41 6.96 5.17
C LYS A 90 -0.29 8.30 5.38
N LYS A 91 -0.23 9.19 4.37
CA LYS A 91 -0.92 10.49 4.38
C LYS A 91 -2.35 10.42 3.85
N ALA A 92 -2.83 9.23 3.53
CA ALA A 92 -4.15 9.06 2.96
C ALA A 92 -5.24 9.51 3.92
N ARG A 93 -6.28 10.16 3.39
CA ARG A 93 -7.46 10.55 4.17
C ARG A 93 -8.66 9.78 3.64
N ARG A 94 -9.39 9.10 4.53
CA ARG A 94 -10.55 8.29 4.15
C ARG A 94 -11.85 9.01 4.47
N PHE A 95 -12.80 8.91 3.56
CA PHE A 95 -14.11 9.54 3.62
C PHE A 95 -15.20 8.50 3.37
N GLY A 96 -16.30 8.63 4.10
CA GLY A 96 -17.50 7.82 3.90
C GLY A 96 -18.75 8.62 4.23
N ARG A 97 -19.84 8.34 3.51
CA ARG A 97 -21.15 8.93 3.76
C ARG A 97 -22.15 7.84 4.12
N TYR A 98 -22.30 6.85 3.24
CA TYR A 98 -23.15 5.68 3.43
C TYR A 98 -22.37 4.37 3.54
N TYR A 99 -21.05 4.39 3.26
CA TYR A 99 -20.19 3.20 3.23
C TYR A 99 -20.71 2.16 2.24
N LYS A 100 -21.16 2.64 1.08
CA LYS A 100 -21.79 1.87 0.00
C LYS A 100 -21.20 2.26 -1.36
N PRO A 101 -21.38 1.45 -2.42
CA PRO A 101 -20.93 1.78 -3.78
C PRO A 101 -21.42 3.14 -4.30
N THR A 102 -22.53 3.66 -3.77
CA THR A 102 -23.04 5.00 -4.08
C THR A 102 -22.03 6.11 -3.74
N ASP A 103 -21.27 5.96 -2.66
CA ASP A 103 -20.25 6.93 -2.24
C ASP A 103 -19.13 6.98 -3.29
N ILE A 104 -18.69 5.81 -3.73
CA ILE A 104 -17.65 5.66 -4.75
C ILE A 104 -18.13 6.25 -6.08
N ASN A 105 -19.34 5.92 -6.52
CA ASN A 105 -19.91 6.45 -7.76
C ASN A 105 -20.08 7.97 -7.73
N PHE A 106 -20.47 8.53 -6.58
CA PHE A 106 -20.53 9.97 -6.40
C PHE A 106 -19.14 10.59 -6.59
N VAL A 107 -18.12 10.04 -5.94
CA VAL A 107 -16.77 10.60 -6.02
C VAL A 107 -16.17 10.41 -7.41
N LYS A 108 -16.26 9.24 -8.05
CA LYS A 108 -15.78 9.03 -9.44
C LYS A 108 -16.34 10.07 -10.41
N LYS A 109 -17.59 10.51 -10.25
CA LYS A 109 -18.24 11.53 -11.08
C LYS A 109 -17.80 12.96 -10.79
N ASN A 110 -17.27 13.24 -9.60
CA ASN A 110 -16.96 14.58 -9.12
C ASN A 110 -15.46 14.78 -8.81
N LEU A 111 -14.59 13.84 -9.20
CA LEU A 111 -13.15 14.01 -9.07
C LEU A 111 -12.69 15.14 -9.99
N PRO A 112 -11.81 16.04 -9.52
CA PRO A 112 -11.28 17.12 -10.34
C PRO A 112 -10.47 16.55 -11.51
N GLY A 113 -10.45 17.29 -12.62
CA GLY A 113 -9.60 16.98 -13.77
C GLY A 113 -8.15 16.83 -13.33
N GLY A 114 -7.47 15.78 -13.82
CA GLY A 114 -6.11 15.44 -13.41
C GLY A 114 -6.00 14.52 -12.19
N SER A 115 -7.11 14.11 -11.57
CA SER A 115 -7.09 13.03 -10.56
C SER A 115 -6.70 11.70 -11.18
N ILE A 116 -5.99 10.86 -10.43
CA ILE A 116 -5.54 9.54 -10.89
C ILE A 116 -6.09 8.47 -9.95
N ILE A 117 -6.92 7.57 -10.46
CA ILE A 117 -7.42 6.41 -9.70
C ILE A 117 -6.31 5.34 -9.65
N THR A 118 -6.11 4.74 -8.49
CA THR A 118 -5.11 3.69 -8.24
C THR A 118 -5.71 2.53 -7.42
N LEU A 119 -4.89 1.52 -7.11
CA LEU A 119 -5.26 0.33 -6.30
C LEU A 119 -6.55 -0.32 -6.81
N ASP A 120 -7.35 -0.95 -5.93
CA ASP A 120 -8.60 -1.67 -6.18
C ASP A 120 -9.28 -1.39 -7.53
N TYR A 121 -9.82 -0.19 -7.76
CA TYR A 121 -10.55 0.11 -8.99
C TYR A 121 -9.66 0.07 -10.23
N ARG A 122 -8.46 0.64 -10.16
CA ARG A 122 -7.56 0.66 -11.31
C ARG A 122 -6.96 -0.71 -11.59
N VAL A 123 -6.64 -1.47 -10.55
CA VAL A 123 -6.21 -2.86 -10.68
C VAL A 123 -7.30 -3.70 -11.33
N HIS A 124 -8.54 -3.57 -10.87
CA HIS A 124 -9.68 -4.30 -11.42
C HIS A 124 -9.87 -3.99 -12.91
N GLU A 125 -9.77 -2.70 -13.30
CA GLU A 125 -9.81 -2.29 -14.71
C GLU A 125 -8.66 -2.89 -15.53
N LEU A 126 -7.47 -3.08 -14.94
CA LEU A 126 -6.32 -3.64 -15.64
C LEU A 126 -6.37 -5.17 -15.74
N THR A 127 -6.85 -5.85 -14.72
CA THR A 127 -6.61 -7.30 -14.56
C THR A 127 -7.87 -8.15 -14.42
N GLY A 128 -9.01 -7.55 -14.09
CA GLY A 128 -10.23 -8.27 -13.72
C GLY A 128 -10.10 -9.19 -12.49
N PHE A 129 -8.96 -9.19 -11.81
CA PHE A 129 -8.59 -10.24 -10.85
C PHE A 129 -9.45 -10.23 -9.58
N GLN A 130 -9.55 -9.08 -8.89
CA GLN A 130 -10.34 -8.98 -7.66
C GLN A 130 -11.39 -7.87 -7.76
N THR A 131 -12.53 -8.07 -7.08
CA THR A 131 -13.61 -7.07 -6.99
C THR A 131 -13.16 -5.85 -6.19
N PRO A 132 -13.28 -4.61 -6.71
CA PRO A 132 -12.78 -3.42 -6.02
C PRO A 132 -13.65 -3.08 -4.81
N LEU A 133 -13.02 -2.69 -3.69
CA LEU A 133 -13.70 -2.35 -2.43
C LEU A 133 -13.62 -0.85 -2.11
N ASP A 134 -12.45 -0.26 -2.32
CA ASP A 134 -12.15 1.13 -1.97
C ASP A 134 -11.74 1.93 -3.21
N LEU A 135 -12.22 3.17 -3.34
CA LEU A 135 -11.76 4.12 -4.34
C LEU A 135 -10.55 4.88 -3.81
N TYR A 136 -9.35 4.52 -4.26
CA TYR A 136 -8.14 5.30 -4.04
C TYR A 136 -7.92 6.28 -5.19
N ALA A 137 -7.77 7.56 -4.88
CA ALA A 137 -7.54 8.60 -5.88
C ALA A 137 -6.43 9.56 -5.44
N TYR A 138 -5.43 9.73 -6.30
CA TYR A 138 -4.48 10.83 -6.19
C TYR A 138 -5.14 12.13 -6.62
N VAL A 139 -5.02 13.16 -5.77
CA VAL A 139 -5.51 14.51 -6.04
C VAL A 139 -4.40 15.53 -5.81
N ASP A 140 -4.49 16.67 -6.52
CA ASP A 140 -3.50 17.75 -6.39
C ASP A 140 -3.67 18.51 -5.07
N ASP A 141 -4.92 18.81 -4.68
CA ASP A 141 -5.25 19.46 -3.42
C ASP A 141 -6.22 18.58 -2.61
N ILE A 142 -5.70 17.96 -1.56
CA ILE A 142 -6.51 17.12 -0.66
C ILE A 142 -7.47 17.96 0.17
N GLU A 143 -7.07 19.16 0.60
CA GLU A 143 -7.91 19.99 1.48
C GLU A 143 -9.11 20.52 0.72
N ASP A 144 -8.93 20.91 -0.54
CA ASP A 144 -10.03 21.34 -1.38
C ASP A 144 -11.07 20.23 -1.57
N ILE A 145 -10.62 19.03 -1.97
CA ILE A 145 -11.53 17.89 -2.13
C ILE A 145 -12.11 17.43 -0.79
N SER A 146 -11.36 17.51 0.31
CA SER A 146 -11.91 17.24 1.64
C SER A 146 -13.07 18.16 1.99
N ARG A 147 -12.94 19.48 1.72
CA ARG A 147 -14.02 20.45 1.93
C ARG A 147 -15.21 20.15 1.05
N PHE A 148 -15.00 19.87 -0.24
CA PHE A 148 -16.06 19.47 -1.16
C PHE A 148 -16.82 18.23 -0.66
N LEU A 149 -16.11 17.19 -0.23
CA LEU A 149 -16.72 15.96 0.30
C LEU A 149 -17.51 16.24 1.59
N LYS A 150 -16.97 17.03 2.51
CA LYS A 150 -17.64 17.43 3.76
C LYS A 150 -18.93 18.22 3.48
N SER A 151 -18.90 19.16 2.55
CA SER A 151 -20.10 19.89 2.10
C SER A 151 -21.16 18.96 1.49
N ASN A 152 -20.73 17.84 0.92
CA ASN A 152 -21.59 16.78 0.39
C ASN A 152 -21.91 15.67 1.41
N ARG A 153 -21.79 15.97 2.71
CA ARG A 153 -22.13 15.10 3.85
C ARG A 153 -21.24 13.87 4.02
N PHE A 154 -20.08 13.82 3.39
CA PHE A 154 -19.07 12.82 3.73
C PHE A 154 -18.41 13.16 5.06
N ARG A 155 -18.07 12.13 5.83
CA ARG A 155 -17.31 12.24 7.07
C ARG A 155 -15.94 11.64 6.87
N GLU A 156 -14.94 12.32 7.39
CA GLU A 156 -13.59 11.82 7.46
C GLU A 156 -13.46 10.81 8.62
N GLY A 157 -12.75 9.71 8.40
CA GLY A 157 -12.54 8.68 9.42
C GLY A 157 -11.67 7.55 8.93
N ASN A 158 -11.63 6.44 9.66
CA ASN A 158 -10.72 5.32 9.37
C ASN A 158 -11.33 4.20 8.50
N LYS A 159 -12.65 4.27 8.26
CA LYS A 159 -13.43 3.18 7.62
C LYS A 159 -14.11 3.60 6.31
N GLY A 160 -13.80 4.79 5.78
CA GLY A 160 -14.39 5.27 4.53
C GLY A 160 -13.86 4.51 3.31
N ASN A 161 -14.75 4.25 2.34
CA ASN A 161 -14.41 3.60 1.07
C ASN A 161 -13.85 4.56 0.01
N VAL A 162 -13.80 5.86 0.29
CA VAL A 162 -13.13 6.85 -0.57
C VAL A 162 -11.85 7.26 0.11
N VAL A 163 -10.71 7.11 -0.58
CA VAL A 163 -9.38 7.36 -0.03
C VAL A 163 -8.65 8.36 -0.92
N LEU A 164 -8.40 9.55 -0.38
CA LEU A 164 -7.65 10.60 -1.06
C LEU A 164 -6.16 10.48 -0.74
N LEU A 165 -5.33 10.49 -1.79
CA LEU A 165 -3.89 10.36 -1.72
C LEU A 165 -3.22 11.62 -2.26
N PRO A 166 -2.13 12.10 -1.64
CA PRO A 166 -1.33 13.18 -2.22
C PRO A 166 -0.49 12.62 -3.36
N LYS A 167 -0.35 13.38 -4.45
CA LYS A 167 0.58 13.05 -5.54
C LYS A 167 2.03 13.19 -5.05
N ILE A 168 2.67 12.05 -4.78
CA ILE A 168 4.07 11.98 -4.32
C ILE A 168 4.80 10.95 -5.17
N GLY A 169 5.90 11.35 -5.81
CA GLY A 169 6.69 10.50 -6.71
C GLY A 169 6.42 10.80 -8.19
N SER A 170 6.89 9.90 -9.07
CA SER A 170 6.61 9.98 -10.51
C SER A 170 5.25 9.37 -10.84
N PHE A 171 4.59 9.96 -11.84
CA PHE A 171 3.34 9.50 -12.44
C PHE A 171 3.47 9.30 -13.96
N ASP A 172 4.71 9.23 -14.47
CA ASP A 172 4.98 9.13 -15.92
C ASP A 172 4.54 7.78 -16.49
N ASN A 173 4.56 6.74 -15.64
CA ASN A 173 4.08 5.41 -15.97
C ASN A 173 2.99 5.00 -14.96
N LEU A 174 1.73 5.17 -15.36
CA LEU A 174 0.59 4.92 -14.48
C LEU A 174 0.41 3.44 -14.12
N ILE A 175 0.78 2.50 -15.00
CA ILE A 175 0.68 1.07 -14.70
C ILE A 175 1.71 0.70 -13.64
N GLU A 176 2.96 1.13 -13.81
CA GLU A 176 3.99 0.92 -12.78
C GLU A 176 3.63 1.62 -11.47
N ARG A 177 3.01 2.80 -11.52
CA ARG A 177 2.53 3.49 -10.32
C ARG A 177 1.53 2.65 -9.54
N VAL A 178 0.50 2.11 -10.21
CA VAL A 178 -0.52 1.26 -9.59
C VAL A 178 0.12 0.00 -9.01
N PHE A 179 1.03 -0.62 -9.77
CA PHE A 179 1.80 -1.78 -9.31
C PHE A 179 2.60 -1.49 -8.03
N LEU A 180 3.34 -0.38 -7.96
CA LEU A 180 4.11 0.00 -6.77
C LEU A 180 3.20 0.36 -5.58
N ASP A 181 2.03 0.95 -5.84
CA ASP A 181 1.03 1.22 -4.81
C ASP A 181 0.49 -0.08 -4.21
N CYS A 182 0.19 -1.07 -5.05
CA CYS A 182 -0.24 -2.41 -4.64
C CYS A 182 0.81 -3.09 -3.76
N VAL A 183 2.09 -3.02 -4.16
CA VAL A 183 3.21 -3.54 -3.37
C VAL A 183 3.33 -2.81 -2.04
N ALA A 184 3.27 -1.48 -2.02
CA ALA A 184 3.37 -0.69 -0.80
C ALA A 184 2.19 -0.91 0.17
N SER A 185 1.00 -1.13 -0.36
CA SER A 185 -0.20 -1.44 0.40
C SER A 185 -0.05 -2.78 1.13
N GLY A 186 0.50 -3.80 0.45
CA GLY A 186 0.68 -5.14 0.99
C GLY A 186 -0.64 -5.92 1.09
N GLY A 187 -0.64 -7.01 1.86
CA GLY A 187 -1.80 -7.85 2.12
C GLY A 187 -2.52 -8.28 0.83
N ARG A 188 -3.83 -8.00 0.75
CA ARG A 188 -4.64 -8.29 -0.43
C ARG A 188 -4.08 -7.63 -1.70
N SER A 189 -3.69 -6.36 -1.61
CA SER A 189 -3.15 -5.62 -2.75
C SER A 189 -1.79 -6.16 -3.22
N PHE A 190 -1.09 -6.96 -2.43
CA PHE A 190 0.13 -7.63 -2.90
C PHE A 190 -0.19 -8.71 -3.97
N LEU A 191 -1.35 -9.36 -3.87
CA LEU A 191 -1.83 -10.28 -4.90
C LEU A 191 -2.22 -9.53 -6.19
N ASP A 192 -2.81 -8.34 -6.04
CA ASP A 192 -3.09 -7.44 -7.16
C ASP A 192 -1.80 -7.02 -7.91
N ALA A 193 -0.72 -6.75 -7.17
CA ALA A 193 0.58 -6.47 -7.79
C ALA A 193 1.09 -7.66 -8.62
N ALA A 194 0.94 -8.89 -8.10
CA ALA A 194 1.29 -10.10 -8.84
C ALA A 194 0.44 -10.26 -10.11
N ALA A 195 -0.88 -9.99 -10.05
CA ALA A 195 -1.76 -10.02 -11.21
C ALA A 195 -1.34 -9.00 -12.28
N ILE A 196 -1.01 -7.76 -11.88
CA ILE A 196 -0.47 -6.74 -12.79
C ILE A 196 0.86 -7.21 -13.39
N MET A 197 1.74 -7.82 -12.59
CA MET A 197 3.02 -8.34 -13.10
C MET A 197 2.82 -9.43 -14.16
N LEU A 198 1.84 -10.30 -13.99
CA LEU A 198 1.56 -11.39 -14.94
C LEU A 198 0.95 -10.88 -16.25
N THR A 199 0.08 -9.86 -16.18
CA THR A 199 -0.67 -9.35 -17.34
C THR A 199 -0.01 -8.17 -18.06
N HIS A 200 0.78 -7.36 -17.35
CA HIS A 200 1.34 -6.09 -17.84
C HIS A 200 2.86 -6.00 -17.60
N LYS A 201 3.57 -7.13 -17.67
CA LYS A 201 5.02 -7.23 -17.34
C LYS A 201 5.91 -6.21 -18.05
N ASP A 202 5.59 -5.84 -19.28
CA ASP A 202 6.40 -4.96 -20.13
C ASP A 202 6.25 -3.49 -19.74
N ALA A 203 5.18 -3.15 -19.02
CA ALA A 203 4.95 -1.83 -18.47
C ALA A 203 5.62 -1.63 -17.09
N ILE A 204 6.30 -2.64 -16.53
CA ILE A 204 6.86 -2.60 -15.17
C ILE A 204 8.39 -2.64 -15.23
N LYS A 205 9.03 -1.56 -14.79
CA LYS A 205 10.50 -1.48 -14.71
C LYS A 205 11.02 -2.09 -13.42
N THR A 206 10.35 -1.84 -12.30
CA THR A 206 10.75 -2.32 -10.97
C THR A 206 10.45 -3.81 -10.79
N ARG A 207 11.49 -4.64 -10.61
CA ARG A 207 11.35 -6.09 -10.44
C ARG A 207 11.13 -6.47 -8.97
N VAL A 208 9.87 -6.64 -8.61
CA VAL A 208 9.44 -7.09 -7.27
C VAL A 208 9.55 -8.61 -7.16
N ARG A 209 9.88 -9.12 -5.97
CA ARG A 209 9.91 -10.55 -5.68
C ARG A 209 8.56 -11.00 -5.15
N PHE A 210 8.00 -12.03 -5.76
CA PHE A 210 6.82 -12.72 -5.26
C PHE A 210 7.22 -14.14 -4.87
N ALA A 211 6.62 -14.67 -3.79
CA ALA A 211 6.77 -16.07 -3.45
C ALA A 211 6.04 -16.95 -4.48
N GLY A 212 6.53 -18.16 -4.72
CA GLY A 212 6.00 -19.04 -5.78
C GLY A 212 4.53 -19.40 -5.57
N ASP A 213 4.13 -19.63 -4.32
CA ASP A 213 2.74 -19.85 -3.90
C ASP A 213 1.83 -18.66 -4.20
N THR A 214 2.34 -17.43 -4.07
CA THR A 214 1.62 -16.20 -4.41
C THR A 214 1.33 -16.14 -5.91
N ILE A 215 2.33 -16.44 -6.74
CA ILE A 215 2.17 -16.47 -8.20
C ILE A 215 1.20 -17.56 -8.62
N TRP A 216 1.37 -18.77 -8.08
CA TRP A 216 0.51 -19.91 -8.37
C TRP A 216 -0.95 -19.60 -8.08
N LYS A 217 -1.22 -19.07 -6.88
CA LYS A 217 -2.57 -18.70 -6.46
C LYS A 217 -3.21 -17.69 -7.42
N VAL A 218 -2.49 -16.64 -7.79
CA VAL A 218 -3.03 -15.61 -8.69
C VAL A 218 -3.32 -16.20 -10.07
N GLN A 219 -2.45 -17.05 -10.61
CA GLN A 219 -2.69 -17.71 -11.88
C GLN A 219 -3.93 -18.61 -11.83
N GLU A 220 -4.09 -19.41 -10.78
CA GLU A 220 -5.24 -20.28 -10.61
C GLU A 220 -6.55 -19.50 -10.51
N ASP A 221 -6.58 -18.45 -9.70
CA ASP A 221 -7.77 -17.62 -9.49
C ASP A 221 -8.14 -16.83 -10.77
N MET A 222 -7.16 -16.35 -11.55
CA MET A 222 -7.42 -15.65 -12.81
C MET A 222 -7.99 -16.59 -13.89
N LEU A 223 -7.46 -17.81 -14.02
CA LEU A 223 -7.99 -18.81 -14.96
C LEU A 223 -9.44 -19.21 -14.67
N ARG A 224 -9.82 -19.24 -13.38
CA ARG A 224 -11.20 -19.53 -12.98
C ARG A 224 -12.17 -18.41 -13.37
N ASN A 225 -11.74 -17.15 -13.31
CA ASN A 225 -12.57 -16.02 -13.72
C ASN A 225 -12.85 -16.02 -15.23
N ASP A 226 -11.86 -16.41 -16.04
CA ASP A 226 -12.02 -16.53 -17.50
C ASP A 226 -12.96 -17.68 -17.90
N ALA A 227 -13.07 -18.74 -17.08
CA ALA A 227 -13.96 -19.87 -17.33
C ALA A 227 -15.44 -19.60 -16.96
N THR A 228 -15.72 -18.47 -16.30
CA THR A 228 -17.06 -18.08 -15.83
C THR A 228 -17.71 -16.96 -16.67
N HIS A 229 -17.06 -16.52 -17.75
CA HIS A 229 -17.54 -15.53 -18.71
C HIS A 229 -17.62 -16.11 -20.12
#